data_AF-A0A3B6KMN8-F1
#
_entry.id   AF-A0A3B6KMN8-F1
#
_cell.length_a   1.000
_cell.length_b   1.000
_cell.length_c   1.000
_cell.angle_alpha   90.00
_cell.angle_beta   90.00
_cell.angle_gamma   90.00
#
_symmetry.space_group_name_H-M   'P 1'
#
loop_
_entity.id
_entity.type
_entity.pdbx_description
1 polymer ?
#
loop_
_entity_poly.entity_id
_entity_poly.type
_entity_poly.pdbx_seq_one_letter_code
_entity_poly.pdbx_strand_id
1 'polypeptide(L)'
;MAFRAPTAATAHGHATPAPRPSSWKHSTITFFSSSRLIGGGGGQRARLATAAHALSSATAAAPFPPPNAEYLAAEFSGHGVTFEAVGDSCAVKMAVRNGSAAHLLLPSGLVTSYKPAMWHGAATEVLHTTVGEGPGGRPVIRGGVSMDFRCARTVAVAGEAPSWWSPGGAWSLRDVRGGPTGSISVELVSVEPPGSGDGAEARCVVTLQPEALASEYTVTNAASSPSAAALSGAVCNHLRVSTPDATYAVGLQGSDYRGREPLLSEFSILPPDYYSMPSSPQPRWVSKGLDMLLSGGGGGQSSPRGAPEPDGEEDDNYKHLTAELCRVYRHAPREFTVIDRGRRNSVCLSRRGFEELYVFSPGSKYEWYGKFAYVCIGPAMLEPVVLPPGATWHGAQCIRNPNL
;
A
#
# COMPACT_ATOMS: atom_id res chain seq x y z
N MET A 1 29.53 34.14 -67.46
CA MET A 1 29.87 32.87 -66.78
C MET A 1 28.69 31.91 -66.92
N ALA A 2 29.02 30.64 -67.20
CA ALA A 2 28.25 29.38 -67.15
C ALA A 2 27.01 29.33 -66.21
N PHE A 3 26.00 28.45 -66.33
CA PHE A 3 25.52 27.42 -67.27
C PHE A 3 24.10 27.00 -66.77
N ARG A 4 23.20 26.63 -67.70
CA ARG A 4 22.05 25.69 -67.67
C ARG A 4 20.97 25.63 -66.55
N ALA A 5 19.73 25.70 -67.08
CA ALA A 5 18.38 25.23 -66.73
C ALA A 5 18.23 23.74 -66.26
N PRO A 6 17.00 23.15 -66.15
CA PRO A 6 15.71 23.54 -65.54
C PRO A 6 15.08 22.43 -64.65
N THR A 7 13.91 22.77 -64.06
CA THR A 7 12.87 21.91 -63.46
C THR A 7 12.20 20.92 -64.43
N ALA A 8 11.82 19.71 -63.97
CA ALA A 8 10.47 19.10 -64.07
C ALA A 8 10.38 17.60 -63.64
N ALA A 9 9.23 17.28 -63.02
CA ALA A 9 8.51 15.98 -62.89
C ALA A 9 9.17 14.84 -62.10
N THR A 10 8.48 14.03 -61.26
CA THR A 10 7.24 13.29 -61.54
C THR A 10 6.58 12.78 -60.24
N ALA A 11 5.26 12.60 -60.27
CA ALA A 11 4.43 12.00 -59.21
C ALA A 11 4.60 10.47 -59.10
N HIS A 12 4.37 9.89 -57.91
CA HIS A 12 3.61 8.64 -57.69
C HIS A 12 3.51 8.29 -56.19
N GLY A 13 2.33 7.79 -55.78
CA GLY A 13 2.21 6.82 -54.67
C GLY A 13 1.50 7.30 -53.41
N HIS A 14 0.17 7.38 -53.47
CA HIS A 14 -0.67 7.38 -52.27
C HIS A 14 -0.66 5.95 -51.69
N ALA A 15 -0.06 5.76 -50.51
CA ALA A 15 -0.12 4.51 -49.77
C ALA A 15 -0.58 4.78 -48.34
N THR A 16 -1.82 4.36 -48.06
CA THR A 16 -2.42 4.30 -46.73
C THR A 16 -1.60 3.36 -45.83
N PRO A 17 -1.08 3.79 -44.67
CA PRO A 17 -0.43 2.85 -43.77
C PRO A 17 -1.48 2.02 -43.03
N ALA A 18 -1.40 0.70 -43.22
CA ALA A 18 -2.17 -0.28 -42.46
C ALA A 18 -1.80 -0.23 -40.96
N PRO A 19 -2.75 -0.55 -40.05
CA PRO A 19 -2.52 -0.49 -38.63
C PRO A 19 -1.51 -1.56 -38.19
N ARG A 20 -0.47 -1.14 -37.47
CA ARG A 20 0.48 -2.05 -36.83
C ARG A 20 -0.22 -2.74 -35.65
N PRO A 21 -0.16 -4.08 -35.51
CA PRO A 21 -0.67 -4.74 -34.33
C PRO A 21 0.23 -4.40 -33.13
N SER A 22 -0.32 -3.67 -32.17
CA SER A 22 0.30 -3.45 -30.86
C SER A 22 0.24 -4.76 -30.07
N SER A 23 1.31 -5.54 -30.15
CA SER A 23 1.57 -6.63 -29.21
C SER A 23 1.91 -6.01 -27.86
N TRP A 24 0.90 -5.84 -27.00
CA TRP A 24 1.11 -5.67 -25.57
C TRP A 24 1.62 -7.01 -25.03
N LYS A 25 2.94 -7.10 -24.87
CA LYS A 25 3.52 -8.20 -24.09
C LYS A 25 3.17 -7.92 -22.63
N HIS A 26 2.32 -8.76 -22.07
CA HIS A 26 2.13 -8.85 -20.62
C HIS A 26 3.48 -9.19 -19.98
N SER A 27 4.09 -8.21 -19.31
CA SER A 27 5.23 -8.46 -18.43
C SER A 27 4.71 -9.15 -17.18
N THR A 28 4.88 -10.47 -17.10
CA THR A 28 4.57 -11.25 -15.89
C THR A 28 5.48 -10.80 -14.75
N ILE A 29 4.89 -10.22 -13.71
CA ILE A 29 5.59 -9.86 -12.46
C ILE A 29 6.11 -11.15 -11.83
N THR A 30 7.43 -11.29 -11.82
CA THR A 30 8.08 -12.41 -11.14
C THR A 30 8.40 -11.97 -9.72
N PHE A 31 7.59 -12.37 -8.76
CA PHE A 31 7.99 -12.34 -7.35
C PHE A 31 9.11 -13.37 -7.20
N PHE A 32 10.36 -12.92 -7.08
CA PHE A 32 11.49 -13.84 -6.93
C PHE A 32 11.41 -14.55 -5.57
N SER A 33 10.93 -15.80 -5.59
CA SER A 33 11.11 -16.74 -4.49
C SER A 33 12.58 -17.15 -4.48
N SER A 34 13.34 -16.70 -3.48
CA SER A 34 14.73 -17.12 -3.32
C SER A 34 14.76 -18.56 -2.79
N SER A 35 14.88 -19.54 -3.69
CA SER A 35 15.16 -20.93 -3.35
C SER A 35 15.76 -21.70 -4.54
N ARG A 36 17.00 -22.18 -4.34
CA ARG A 36 17.74 -23.26 -5.05
C ARG A 36 18.77 -22.86 -6.12
N LEU A 37 20.04 -23.06 -5.74
CA LEU A 37 21.03 -23.92 -6.39
C LEU A 37 21.63 -24.75 -5.23
N ILE A 38 21.85 -26.06 -5.28
CA ILE A 38 22.76 -26.83 -6.15
C ILE A 38 22.31 -28.31 -6.14
N GLY A 39 22.45 -29.00 -7.27
CA GLY A 39 22.37 -30.47 -7.35
C GLY A 39 23.76 -31.12 -7.44
N GLY A 40 23.84 -32.40 -7.05
CA GLY A 40 24.81 -33.35 -7.60
C GLY A 40 25.87 -33.94 -6.66
N GLY A 41 25.59 -35.12 -6.12
CA GLY A 41 26.47 -36.31 -6.12
C GLY A 41 27.77 -36.34 -5.30
N GLY A 42 27.87 -37.34 -4.41
CA GLY A 42 29.17 -37.86 -3.93
C GLY A 42 29.16 -38.22 -2.44
N GLY A 43 29.15 -39.52 -2.14
CA GLY A 43 29.15 -40.02 -0.77
C GLY A 43 30.51 -39.89 -0.08
N GLN A 44 30.50 -39.48 1.19
CA GLN A 44 31.47 -39.92 2.19
C GLN A 44 30.91 -39.68 3.60
N ARG A 45 30.92 -40.74 4.40
CA ARG A 45 30.66 -40.73 5.84
C ARG A 45 31.67 -39.81 6.54
N ALA A 46 31.21 -38.80 7.29
CA ALA A 46 32.02 -38.15 8.31
C ALA A 46 31.16 -37.60 9.46
N ARG A 47 31.22 -38.34 10.57
CA ARG A 47 31.17 -37.93 11.99
C ARG A 47 30.28 -36.73 12.39
N LEU A 48 29.22 -37.08 13.11
CA LEU A 48 28.48 -36.22 14.04
C LEU A 48 29.43 -35.54 15.03
N ALA A 49 29.53 -34.22 14.95
CA ALA A 49 30.03 -33.37 16.02
C ALA A 49 28.86 -32.53 16.53
N THR A 50 28.35 -32.91 17.69
CA THR A 50 27.43 -32.11 18.52
C THR A 50 28.11 -30.80 18.92
N ALA A 51 27.71 -29.70 18.29
CA ALA A 51 27.96 -28.35 18.81
C ALA A 51 26.64 -27.81 19.35
N ALA A 52 26.41 -28.02 20.64
CA ALA A 52 25.39 -27.29 21.38
C ALA A 52 25.82 -25.82 21.45
N HIS A 53 25.17 -24.95 20.69
CA HIS A 53 25.25 -23.52 20.94
C HIS A 53 24.18 -23.16 21.96
N ALA A 54 24.67 -22.78 23.14
CA ALA A 54 23.89 -22.32 24.26
C ALA A 54 22.99 -21.15 23.85
N LEU A 55 21.69 -21.33 24.05
CA LEU A 55 20.71 -20.26 24.01
C LEU A 55 21.08 -19.26 25.12
N SER A 56 21.62 -18.10 24.74
CA SER A 56 21.84 -17.02 25.67
C SER A 56 20.50 -16.49 26.14
N SER A 57 20.34 -16.44 27.46
CA SER A 57 19.21 -15.95 28.22
C SER A 57 18.68 -14.62 27.70
N ALA A 58 17.41 -14.61 27.27
CA ALA A 58 16.68 -13.42 26.89
C ALA A 58 16.55 -12.51 28.11
N THR A 59 17.35 -11.44 28.12
CA THR A 59 17.24 -10.35 29.09
C THR A 59 15.95 -9.59 28.81
N ALA A 60 15.24 -9.21 29.88
CA ALA A 60 13.94 -8.55 29.86
C ALA A 60 13.83 -7.49 28.73
N ALA A 61 12.82 -7.63 27.87
CA ALA A 61 12.58 -6.68 26.79
C ALA A 61 12.17 -5.32 27.37
N ALA A 62 13.15 -4.43 27.47
CA ALA A 62 12.90 -3.00 27.57
C ALA A 62 12.12 -2.53 26.32
N PRO A 63 11.32 -1.45 26.40
CA PRO A 63 10.80 -0.80 25.21
C PRO A 63 11.98 -0.57 24.25
N PHE A 64 11.81 -0.96 22.98
CA PHE A 64 12.86 -0.81 21.98
C PHE A 64 13.41 0.62 22.05
N PRO A 65 14.73 0.81 22.21
CA PRO A 65 15.29 2.14 22.25
C PRO A 65 14.90 2.88 20.96
N PRO A 66 14.70 4.21 21.02
CA PRO A 66 14.38 4.98 19.84
C PRO A 66 15.45 4.73 18.76
N PRO A 67 15.05 4.68 17.48
CA PRO A 67 15.98 4.36 16.40
C PRO A 67 17.12 5.38 16.35
N ASN A 68 18.35 4.91 16.53
CA ASN A 68 19.53 5.75 16.49
C ASN A 68 20.09 5.82 15.06
N ALA A 69 19.99 7.00 14.43
CA ALA A 69 20.42 7.22 13.06
C ALA A 69 21.93 6.97 12.83
N GLU A 70 22.79 7.32 13.79
CA GLU A 70 24.23 7.12 13.70
C GLU A 70 24.60 5.64 13.73
N TYR A 71 23.97 4.89 14.64
CA TYR A 71 24.14 3.43 14.70
C TYR A 71 23.65 2.74 13.42
N LEU A 72 22.44 3.10 12.96
CA LEU A 72 21.89 2.52 11.73
C LEU A 72 22.74 2.87 10.50
N ALA A 73 23.29 4.09 10.45
CA ALA A 73 24.22 4.47 9.41
C ALA A 73 25.54 3.68 9.50
N ALA A 74 26.10 3.47 10.69
CA ALA A 74 27.32 2.68 10.84
C ALA A 74 27.12 1.22 10.40
N GLU A 75 25.96 0.62 10.69
CA GLU A 75 25.68 -0.79 10.42
C GLU A 75 25.23 -1.04 8.96
N PHE A 76 24.36 -0.18 8.41
CA PHE A 76 23.63 -0.47 7.17
C PHE A 76 23.94 0.48 6.00
N SER A 77 24.85 1.45 6.16
CA SER A 77 25.24 2.32 5.03
C SER A 77 25.95 1.54 3.92
N GLY A 78 25.95 2.10 2.72
CA GLY A 78 26.63 1.54 1.54
C GLY A 78 25.71 0.81 0.55
N HIS A 79 24.48 0.51 0.95
CA HIS A 79 23.47 -0.14 0.10
C HIS A 79 22.55 0.84 -0.65
N GLY A 80 22.94 2.11 -0.78
CA GLY A 80 22.06 3.15 -1.36
C GLY A 80 21.00 3.68 -0.40
N VAL A 81 21.15 3.38 0.89
CA VAL A 81 20.33 3.92 1.97
C VAL A 81 21.07 4.99 2.75
N THR A 82 20.33 5.97 3.26
CA THR A 82 20.80 6.95 4.24
C THR A 82 19.81 7.08 5.37
N PHE A 83 20.30 7.43 6.56
CA PHE A 83 19.50 7.55 7.78
C PHE A 83 19.54 8.99 8.28
N GLU A 84 18.38 9.51 8.70
CA GLU A 84 18.23 10.87 9.22
C GLU A 84 17.33 10.87 10.45
N ALA A 85 17.79 11.50 11.54
CA ALA A 85 16.98 11.67 12.74
C ALA A 85 15.84 12.67 12.51
N VAL A 86 14.63 12.29 12.92
CA VAL A 86 13.41 13.10 12.80
C VAL A 86 12.66 13.05 14.13
N GLY A 87 12.96 13.97 15.04
CA GLY A 87 12.47 13.89 16.43
C GLY A 87 12.93 12.59 17.10
N ASP A 88 11.98 11.83 17.65
CA ASP A 88 12.23 10.51 18.26
C ASP A 88 12.21 9.36 17.23
N SER A 89 12.10 9.68 15.94
CA SER A 89 12.02 8.74 14.82
C SER A 89 13.26 8.81 13.94
N CYS A 90 13.41 7.85 13.03
CA CYS A 90 14.50 7.83 12.04
C CYS A 90 13.93 7.61 10.64
N ALA A 91 14.25 8.49 9.71
CA ALA A 91 13.92 8.36 8.30
C ALA A 91 14.99 7.52 7.60
N VAL A 92 14.56 6.40 7.00
CA VAL A 92 15.36 5.58 6.10
C VAL A 92 15.04 6.02 4.66
N LYS A 93 16.03 6.55 3.96
CA LYS A 93 15.88 7.04 2.58
C LYS A 93 16.58 6.08 1.63
N MET A 94 15.84 5.54 0.67
CA MET A 94 16.34 4.69 -0.40
C MET A 94 16.38 5.48 -1.71
N ALA A 95 17.45 5.36 -2.48
CA ALA A 95 17.54 5.94 -3.82
C ALA A 95 18.27 5.02 -4.80
N VAL A 96 17.65 4.78 -5.95
CA VAL A 96 18.24 4.01 -7.07
C VAL A 96 18.70 4.93 -8.19
N ARG A 97 19.62 4.45 -9.03
CA ARG A 97 20.36 5.27 -10.01
C ARG A 97 19.49 5.91 -11.08
N ASN A 98 18.33 5.35 -11.39
CA ASN A 98 17.42 5.93 -12.38
C ASN A 98 16.67 7.18 -11.84
N GLY A 99 16.89 7.55 -10.57
CA GLY A 99 16.26 8.71 -9.94
C GLY A 99 15.04 8.37 -9.09
N SER A 100 14.59 7.10 -9.08
CA SER A 100 13.52 6.67 -8.17
C SER A 100 14.00 6.70 -6.71
N ALA A 101 13.16 7.20 -5.82
CA ALA A 101 13.45 7.33 -4.40
C ALA A 101 12.23 7.03 -3.52
N ALA A 102 12.46 6.50 -2.32
CA ALA A 102 11.41 6.25 -1.34
C ALA A 102 11.92 6.47 0.09
N HIS A 103 11.05 6.96 0.98
CA HIS A 103 11.38 7.19 2.38
C HIS A 103 10.47 6.37 3.30
N LEU A 104 11.05 5.76 4.32
CA LEU A 104 10.37 4.99 5.36
C LEU A 104 10.70 5.60 6.73
N LEU A 105 9.76 5.58 7.68
CA LEU A 105 9.94 6.12 9.02
C LEU A 105 9.93 5.01 10.09
N LEU A 106 10.99 4.91 10.88
CA LEU A 106 11.09 4.04 12.06
C LEU A 106 10.75 4.80 13.35
N PRO A 107 10.10 4.15 14.34
CA PRO A 107 9.67 2.74 14.35
C PRO A 107 8.26 2.53 13.75
N SER A 108 7.66 3.54 13.13
CA SER A 108 6.29 3.44 12.60
C SER A 108 6.09 2.42 11.49
N GLY A 109 7.13 2.13 10.70
CA GLY A 109 7.02 1.33 9.46
C GLY A 109 6.30 2.06 8.32
N LEU A 110 6.00 3.36 8.47
CA LEU A 110 5.28 4.17 7.50
C LEU A 110 6.19 4.54 6.31
N VAL A 111 5.78 4.20 5.08
CA VAL A 111 6.41 4.78 3.89
C VAL A 111 5.81 6.16 3.66
N THR A 112 6.62 7.20 3.79
CA THR A 112 6.17 8.61 3.77
C THR A 112 6.30 9.27 2.40
N SER A 113 7.11 8.72 1.51
CA SER A 113 7.41 9.30 0.19
C SER A 113 7.75 8.19 -0.80
N TYR A 114 7.24 8.31 -2.02
CA TYR A 114 7.67 7.50 -3.16
C TYR A 114 7.64 8.35 -4.42
N LYS A 115 8.82 8.53 -5.00
CA LYS A 115 9.05 9.31 -6.21
C LYS A 115 9.64 8.41 -7.27
N PRO A 116 8.84 7.70 -8.06
CA PRO A 116 9.36 7.01 -9.23
C PRO A 116 9.93 8.02 -10.23
N ALA A 117 10.95 7.61 -10.97
CA ALA A 117 11.35 8.26 -12.19
C ALA A 117 10.17 8.25 -13.20
N MET A 118 10.05 9.30 -13.99
CA MET A 118 9.03 9.46 -15.00
C MET A 118 9.67 9.47 -16.40
N TRP A 119 8.91 9.12 -17.43
CA TRP A 119 9.36 9.12 -18.83
C TRP A 119 9.94 10.47 -19.30
N HIS A 120 9.53 11.59 -18.69
CA HIS A 120 10.03 12.93 -18.98
C HIS A 120 11.25 13.33 -18.13
N GLY A 121 11.92 12.37 -17.48
CA GLY A 121 13.19 12.55 -16.76
C GLY A 121 13.10 13.17 -15.37
N ALA A 122 11.92 13.58 -14.91
CA ALA A 122 11.73 14.05 -13.53
C ALA A 122 11.22 12.92 -12.62
N ALA A 123 11.36 13.09 -11.31
CA ALA A 123 10.73 12.22 -10.31
C ALA A 123 9.53 12.94 -9.69
N THR A 124 8.38 12.27 -9.59
CA THR A 124 7.13 12.87 -9.12
C THR A 124 6.60 12.16 -7.89
N GLU A 125 6.20 12.92 -6.87
CA GLU A 125 5.62 12.36 -5.64
C GLU A 125 4.30 11.64 -5.93
N VAL A 126 4.26 10.33 -5.65
CA VAL A 126 3.08 9.47 -5.81
C VAL A 126 2.29 9.38 -4.51
N LEU A 127 2.93 9.50 -3.35
CA LEU A 127 2.24 9.36 -2.07
C LEU A 127 1.80 10.71 -1.52
N HIS A 128 0.63 10.72 -0.88
CA HIS A 128 0.13 11.86 -0.14
C HIS A 128 0.45 11.67 1.33
N THR A 129 1.25 12.58 1.87
CA THR A 129 1.63 12.59 3.29
C THR A 129 1.41 13.99 3.83
N THR A 130 0.86 14.08 5.04
CA THR A 130 0.58 15.33 5.74
C THR A 130 1.28 15.34 7.08
N VAL A 131 1.72 16.51 7.50
CA VAL A 131 2.26 16.75 8.83
C VAL A 131 1.32 17.71 9.53
N GLY A 132 0.84 17.31 10.70
CA GLY A 132 -0.03 18.14 11.54
C GLY A 132 0.44 18.15 12.98
N GLU A 133 -0.23 18.97 13.78
CA GLU A 133 0.00 19.04 15.21
C GLU A 133 -0.85 17.99 15.95
N GLY A 134 -0.20 17.16 16.75
CA GLY A 134 -0.83 16.17 17.61
C GLY A 134 -0.98 16.65 19.06
N PRO A 135 -1.49 15.78 19.95
CA PRO A 135 -1.61 16.09 21.36
C PRO A 135 -0.27 16.53 21.96
N GLY A 136 -0.26 17.68 22.64
CA GLY A 136 0.95 18.24 23.24
C GLY A 136 1.92 18.91 22.24
N GLY A 137 1.44 19.31 21.06
CA GLY A 137 2.25 20.02 20.07
C GLY A 137 3.20 19.13 19.25
N ARG A 138 3.18 17.81 19.50
CA ARG A 138 4.06 16.86 18.80
C ARG A 138 3.67 16.74 17.33
N PRO A 139 4.64 16.70 16.39
CA PRO A 139 4.31 16.49 14.98
C PRO A 139 3.72 15.09 14.78
N VAL A 140 2.61 15.01 14.04
CA VAL A 140 1.96 13.74 13.65
C VAL A 140 1.97 13.66 12.14
N ILE A 141 2.53 12.57 11.63
CA ILE A 141 2.61 12.28 10.21
C ILE A 141 1.46 11.33 9.85
N ARG A 142 0.70 11.65 8.80
CA ARG A 142 -0.42 10.85 8.30
C ARG A 142 -0.36 10.71 6.79
N GLY A 143 -0.98 9.67 6.25
CA GLY A 143 -0.97 9.39 4.82
C GLY A 143 0.02 8.27 4.47
N GLY A 144 0.73 8.42 3.35
CA GLY A 144 1.76 7.48 2.92
C GLY A 144 1.24 6.07 2.64
N VAL A 145 2.10 5.07 2.83
CA VAL A 145 1.75 3.65 2.88
C VAL A 145 1.86 3.15 4.32
N SER A 146 0.73 2.88 4.95
CA SER A 146 0.67 2.30 6.30
C SER A 146 0.28 0.82 6.27
N MET A 147 0.75 0.09 7.28
CA MET A 147 0.50 -1.34 7.47
C MET A 147 -0.25 -1.50 8.79
N ASP A 148 -1.55 -1.77 8.73
CA ASP A 148 -2.39 -1.96 9.93
C ASP A 148 -2.76 -3.43 10.04
N PHE A 149 -1.84 -4.24 10.57
CA PHE A 149 -2.09 -5.63 10.91
C PHE A 149 -2.47 -5.76 12.37
N ARG A 150 -3.40 -6.68 12.66
CA ARG A 150 -3.87 -6.99 14.01
C ARG A 150 -4.00 -8.49 14.16
N CYS A 151 -3.40 -8.99 15.23
CA CYS A 151 -3.40 -10.39 15.60
C CYS A 151 -4.18 -10.52 16.91
N ALA A 152 -5.40 -11.06 16.84
CA ALA A 152 -6.24 -11.28 18.01
C ALA A 152 -6.20 -12.76 18.42
N ARG A 153 -6.20 -13.05 19.72
CA ARG A 153 -6.24 -14.44 20.19
C ARG A 153 -7.67 -14.98 20.15
N THR A 154 -7.84 -16.21 19.66
CA THR A 154 -9.18 -16.80 19.47
C THR A 154 -9.77 -17.39 20.77
N VAL A 155 -9.00 -17.46 21.85
CA VAL A 155 -9.45 -17.99 23.14
C VAL A 155 -9.69 -16.83 24.10
N ALA A 156 -10.94 -16.38 24.19
CA ALA A 156 -11.36 -15.52 25.28
C ALA A 156 -11.57 -16.40 26.52
N VAL A 157 -10.73 -16.25 27.54
CA VAL A 157 -11.07 -16.74 28.88
C VAL A 157 -12.24 -15.89 29.37
N ALA A 158 -13.32 -16.52 29.82
CA ALA A 158 -14.52 -15.81 30.25
C ALA A 158 -14.16 -14.80 31.36
N GLY A 159 -14.30 -13.50 31.05
CA GLY A 159 -13.98 -12.40 31.96
C GLY A 159 -12.72 -11.60 31.63
N GLU A 160 -11.91 -12.03 30.66
CA GLU A 160 -10.75 -11.24 30.17
C GLU A 160 -11.10 -10.42 28.92
N ALA A 161 -10.55 -9.21 28.85
CA ALA A 161 -10.65 -8.36 27.66
C ALA A 161 -9.93 -9.04 26.47
N PRO A 162 -10.47 -8.96 25.26
CA PRO A 162 -9.81 -9.52 24.08
C PRO A 162 -8.42 -8.89 23.91
N SER A 163 -7.38 -9.71 24.01
CA SER A 163 -6.00 -9.30 23.76
C SER A 163 -5.72 -9.35 22.25
N TRP A 164 -5.12 -8.26 21.75
CA TRP A 164 -4.68 -8.15 20.37
C TRP A 164 -3.33 -7.45 20.32
N TRP A 165 -2.50 -7.90 19.39
CA TRP A 165 -1.20 -7.32 19.10
C TRP A 165 -1.21 -6.69 17.70
N SER A 166 -0.49 -5.58 17.54
CA SER A 166 -0.24 -4.95 16.24
C SER A 166 1.23 -4.57 16.15
N PRO A 167 1.87 -4.73 14.98
CA PRO A 167 3.24 -4.28 14.77
C PRO A 167 3.38 -2.76 14.63
N GLY A 168 2.25 -2.02 14.55
CA GLY A 168 2.23 -0.56 14.42
C GLY A 168 3.05 0.14 15.50
N GLY A 169 3.98 1.01 15.09
CA GLY A 169 4.83 1.77 16.01
C GLY A 169 5.99 0.99 16.66
N ALA A 170 6.16 -0.30 16.35
CA ALA A 170 7.16 -1.17 16.96
C ALA A 170 8.03 -1.91 15.92
N TRP A 171 8.29 -1.28 14.76
CA TRP A 171 9.17 -1.83 13.74
C TRP A 171 10.64 -1.51 14.01
N SER A 172 11.48 -2.52 13.90
CA SER A 172 12.94 -2.41 13.94
C SER A 172 13.55 -2.77 12.59
N LEU A 173 14.61 -2.06 12.21
CA LEU A 173 15.38 -2.41 11.01
C LEU A 173 16.18 -3.67 11.27
N ARG A 174 16.00 -4.69 10.42
CA ARG A 174 16.70 -5.97 10.52
C ARG A 174 17.84 -6.09 9.52
N ASP A 175 17.61 -5.69 8.27
CA ASP A 175 18.59 -5.86 7.20
C ASP A 175 18.34 -4.84 6.06
N VAL A 176 19.40 -4.54 5.31
CA VAL A 176 19.36 -3.77 4.07
C VAL A 176 20.11 -4.53 3.00
N ARG A 177 19.43 -4.82 1.88
CA ARG A 177 19.98 -5.62 0.78
C ARG A 177 19.94 -4.88 -0.54
N GLY A 178 20.81 -5.29 -1.45
CA GLY A 178 20.90 -4.75 -2.80
C GLY A 178 21.73 -3.47 -2.86
N GLY A 179 21.38 -2.60 -3.81
CA GLY A 179 22.10 -1.36 -4.03
C GLY A 179 21.51 -0.50 -5.16
N PRO A 180 22.04 0.72 -5.35
CA PRO A 180 21.46 1.72 -6.27
C PRO A 180 21.35 1.29 -7.73
N THR A 181 22.11 0.27 -8.18
CA THR A 181 22.12 -0.19 -9.58
C THR A 181 20.95 -1.07 -9.97
N GLY A 182 20.33 -1.75 -9.01
CA GLY A 182 19.24 -2.69 -9.27
C GLY A 182 18.06 -2.30 -8.40
N SER A 183 17.99 -2.89 -7.22
CA SER A 183 16.96 -2.62 -6.23
C SER A 183 17.57 -2.49 -4.84
N ILE A 184 16.87 -1.78 -3.97
CA ILE A 184 17.23 -1.65 -2.55
C ILE A 184 16.06 -2.23 -1.75
N SER A 185 16.34 -3.19 -0.88
CA SER A 185 15.35 -3.79 0.00
C SER A 185 15.68 -3.50 1.46
N VAL A 186 14.71 -2.97 2.19
CA VAL A 186 14.77 -2.70 3.61
C VAL A 186 13.86 -3.70 4.32
N GLU A 187 14.42 -4.48 5.23
CA GLU A 187 13.70 -5.47 6.02
C GLU A 187 13.41 -4.95 7.43
N LEU A 188 12.14 -5.00 7.82
CA LEU A 188 11.63 -4.62 9.11
C LEU A 188 11.08 -5.84 9.83
N VAL A 189 11.27 -5.87 11.15
CA VAL A 189 10.69 -6.89 12.03
C VAL A 189 10.03 -6.23 13.23
N SER A 190 8.88 -6.76 13.62
CA SER A 190 8.19 -6.44 14.86
C SER A 190 7.77 -7.74 15.55
N VAL A 191 8.02 -7.83 16.85
CA VAL A 191 7.74 -9.03 17.66
C VAL A 191 6.84 -8.62 18.82
N GLU A 192 5.83 -9.44 19.09
CA GLU A 192 4.95 -9.30 20.25
C GLU A 192 5.78 -9.30 21.55
N PRO A 193 5.69 -8.24 22.38
CA PRO A 193 6.47 -8.15 23.59
C PRO A 193 6.20 -9.34 24.54
N PRO A 194 7.24 -9.87 25.21
CA PRO A 194 7.05 -10.94 26.17
C PRO A 194 6.09 -10.50 27.28
N GLY A 195 5.14 -11.38 27.64
CA GLY A 195 4.12 -11.10 28.66
C GLY A 195 2.88 -10.34 28.17
N SER A 196 2.86 -9.83 26.92
CA SER A 196 1.66 -9.24 26.30
C SER A 196 0.82 -10.24 25.50
N GLY A 197 1.39 -11.42 25.24
CA GLY A 197 0.77 -12.51 24.51
C GLY A 197 1.77 -13.64 24.25
N ASP A 198 1.45 -14.49 23.28
CA ASP A 198 2.12 -15.75 23.02
C ASP A 198 2.87 -15.70 21.68
N GLY A 199 3.79 -14.75 21.53
CA GLY A 199 4.86 -14.75 20.52
C GLY A 199 4.46 -14.53 19.06
N ALA A 200 3.55 -13.62 18.73
CA ALA A 200 3.34 -13.23 17.33
C ALA A 200 4.55 -12.44 16.76
N GLU A 201 4.91 -12.67 15.49
CA GLU A 201 5.97 -11.96 14.78
C GLU A 201 5.47 -11.45 13.43
N ALA A 202 5.84 -10.24 13.05
CA ALA A 202 5.59 -9.66 11.75
C ALA A 202 6.90 -9.19 11.12
N ARG A 203 7.03 -9.47 9.82
CA ARG A 203 8.13 -9.05 8.99
C ARG A 203 7.59 -8.30 7.78
N CYS A 204 8.23 -7.18 7.45
CA CYS A 204 7.95 -6.44 6.23
C CYS A 204 9.25 -6.21 5.44
N VAL A 205 9.24 -6.51 4.14
CA VAL A 205 10.35 -6.15 3.25
C VAL A 205 9.84 -5.10 2.27
N VAL A 206 10.35 -3.88 2.37
CA VAL A 206 10.07 -2.78 1.44
C VAL A 206 11.19 -2.73 0.40
N THR A 207 10.85 -2.92 -0.87
CA THR A 207 11.82 -2.95 -1.97
C THR A 207 11.56 -1.84 -2.96
N LEU A 208 12.52 -0.92 -3.08
CA LEU A 208 12.58 0.09 -4.13
C LEU A 208 13.28 -0.49 -5.36
N GLN A 209 12.53 -0.59 -6.45
CA GLN A 209 12.99 -0.94 -7.79
C GLN A 209 12.99 0.31 -8.69
N PRO A 210 13.61 0.27 -9.87
CA PRO A 210 13.63 1.42 -10.77
C PRO A 210 12.23 1.95 -11.11
N GLU A 211 11.26 1.08 -11.33
CA GLU A 211 9.89 1.42 -11.76
C GLU A 211 8.81 1.16 -10.70
N ALA A 212 9.16 0.57 -9.55
CA ALA A 212 8.19 0.07 -8.59
C ALA A 212 8.65 0.21 -7.13
N LEU A 213 7.67 0.34 -6.24
CA LEU A 213 7.83 0.16 -4.80
C LEU A 213 6.98 -1.05 -4.38
N ALA A 214 7.66 -2.12 -3.97
CA ALA A 214 7.02 -3.34 -3.51
C ALA A 214 7.13 -3.47 -1.99
N SER A 215 6.11 -4.03 -1.36
CA SER A 215 6.10 -4.36 0.06
C SER A 215 5.61 -5.79 0.23
N GLU A 216 6.44 -6.63 0.85
CA GLU A 216 6.11 -8.01 1.18
C GLU A 216 5.92 -8.14 2.69
N TYR A 217 4.93 -8.93 3.09
CA TYR A 217 4.49 -9.09 4.47
C TYR A 217 4.51 -10.56 4.84
N THR A 218 5.01 -10.85 6.03
CA THR A 218 4.93 -12.16 6.64
C THR A 218 4.48 -11.99 8.07
N VAL A 219 3.45 -12.72 8.48
CA VAL A 219 2.96 -12.72 9.86
C VAL A 219 2.93 -14.16 10.35
N THR A 220 3.64 -14.41 11.44
CA THR A 220 3.85 -15.74 12.02
C THR A 220 3.23 -15.78 13.40
N ASN A 221 2.41 -16.80 13.65
CA ASN A 221 2.02 -17.14 15.01
C ASN A 221 3.14 -18.00 15.63
N ALA A 222 4.18 -17.38 16.20
CA ALA A 222 5.29 -18.11 16.82
C ALA A 222 5.00 -18.52 18.29
N ALA A 223 3.70 -18.58 18.63
CA ALA A 223 3.19 -19.22 19.83
C ALA A 223 3.79 -20.60 20.07
N SER A 224 4.22 -20.82 21.30
CA SER A 224 4.51 -22.17 21.80
C SER A 224 3.25 -22.84 22.35
N SER A 225 2.20 -22.07 22.67
CA SER A 225 0.93 -22.61 23.13
C SER A 225 0.07 -23.09 21.95
N PRO A 226 -0.96 -23.94 22.19
CA PRO A 226 -1.85 -24.42 21.15
C PRO A 226 -2.84 -23.34 20.63
N SER A 227 -2.72 -22.09 21.07
CA SER A 227 -3.69 -21.03 20.72
C SER A 227 -3.55 -20.56 19.27
N ALA A 228 -4.67 -20.57 18.54
CA ALA A 228 -4.74 -19.96 17.23
C ALA A 228 -4.85 -18.43 17.35
N ALA A 229 -4.34 -17.75 16.32
CA ALA A 229 -4.40 -16.31 16.18
C ALA A 229 -5.29 -15.94 14.99
N ALA A 230 -6.21 -14.99 15.18
CA ALA A 230 -6.99 -14.38 14.10
C ALA A 230 -6.23 -13.16 13.59
N LEU A 231 -5.66 -13.27 12.39
CA LEU A 231 -4.99 -12.18 11.68
C LEU A 231 -6.01 -11.40 10.85
N SER A 232 -6.06 -10.09 11.02
CA SER A 232 -6.76 -9.17 10.13
C SER A 232 -5.85 -8.00 9.81
N GLY A 233 -6.15 -7.27 8.74
CA GLY A 233 -5.42 -6.04 8.48
C GLY A 233 -5.61 -5.47 7.10
N ALA A 234 -5.00 -4.32 6.88
CA ALA A 234 -5.00 -3.65 5.59
C ALA A 234 -3.69 -2.93 5.36
N VAL A 235 -3.42 -2.66 4.08
CA VAL A 235 -2.35 -1.78 3.65
C VAL A 235 -2.99 -0.59 2.97
N CYS A 236 -2.85 0.59 3.56
CA CYS A 236 -3.51 1.81 3.10
C CYS A 236 -2.51 2.66 2.32
N ASN A 237 -2.67 2.74 0.99
CA ASN A 237 -1.87 3.63 0.16
C ASN A 237 -2.63 4.93 -0.07
N HIS A 238 -2.20 6.01 0.57
CA HIS A 238 -2.71 7.35 0.29
C HIS A 238 -2.02 7.88 -0.97
N LEU A 239 -2.65 7.67 -2.12
CA LEU A 239 -2.13 8.12 -3.40
C LEU A 239 -2.43 9.61 -3.59
N ARG A 240 -1.40 10.39 -3.91
CA ARG A 240 -1.54 11.81 -4.20
C ARG A 240 -2.20 12.00 -5.56
N VAL A 241 -3.28 12.76 -5.58
CA VAL A 241 -4.00 13.12 -6.80
C VAL A 241 -4.12 14.64 -6.94
N SER A 242 -4.49 15.13 -8.12
CA SER A 242 -4.86 16.54 -8.34
C SER A 242 -6.14 16.86 -7.59
N THR A 243 -7.20 16.11 -7.92
CA THR A 243 -8.50 16.10 -7.24
C THR A 243 -9.14 14.72 -7.40
N PRO A 244 -10.02 14.30 -6.47
CA PRO A 244 -10.81 13.09 -6.67
C PRO A 244 -11.70 13.15 -7.94
N ASP A 245 -12.12 14.34 -8.37
CA ASP A 245 -12.88 14.56 -9.61
C ASP A 245 -12.06 14.30 -10.89
N ALA A 246 -10.74 14.38 -10.84
CA ALA A 246 -9.89 14.03 -11.97
C ALA A 246 -9.38 12.58 -11.91
N THR A 247 -9.84 11.79 -10.93
CA THR A 247 -9.26 10.49 -10.58
C THR A 247 -10.22 9.33 -10.88
N TYR A 248 -9.69 8.29 -11.52
CA TYR A 248 -10.43 7.09 -11.90
C TYR A 248 -9.67 5.83 -11.48
N ALA A 249 -10.38 4.84 -10.93
CA ALA A 249 -9.88 3.48 -10.79
C ALA A 249 -10.35 2.63 -11.98
N VAL A 250 -9.43 1.95 -12.64
CA VAL A 250 -9.66 1.22 -13.91
C VAL A 250 -9.41 -0.26 -13.72
N GLY A 251 -10.37 -1.08 -14.12
CA GLY A 251 -10.30 -2.55 -14.02
C GLY A 251 -11.15 -3.14 -12.90
N LEU A 252 -11.96 -2.35 -12.19
CA LEU A 252 -12.85 -2.85 -11.13
C LEU A 252 -14.17 -3.44 -11.65
N GLN A 253 -14.42 -3.43 -12.96
CA GLN A 253 -15.65 -3.97 -13.54
C GLN A 253 -15.89 -5.41 -13.09
N GLY A 254 -17.13 -5.70 -12.70
CA GLY A 254 -17.55 -7.01 -12.21
C GLY A 254 -17.12 -7.34 -10.78
N SER A 255 -16.54 -6.38 -10.06
CA SER A 255 -16.15 -6.57 -8.66
C SER A 255 -17.32 -6.22 -7.75
N ASP A 256 -17.66 -7.14 -6.85
CA ASP A 256 -18.63 -6.88 -5.78
C ASP A 256 -18.04 -5.85 -4.81
N TYR A 257 -18.83 -4.89 -4.36
CA TYR A 257 -18.44 -3.95 -3.32
C TYR A 257 -19.46 -3.88 -2.19
N ARG A 258 -18.95 -3.54 -1.01
CA ARG A 258 -19.77 -3.20 0.17
C ARG A 258 -19.40 -1.84 0.70
N GLY A 259 -20.40 -1.02 1.02
CA GLY A 259 -20.19 0.22 1.75
C GLY A 259 -19.69 -0.06 3.17
N ARG A 260 -18.66 0.67 3.62
CA ARG A 260 -18.10 0.53 4.98
C ARG A 260 -17.69 1.86 5.58
N GLU A 261 -17.55 1.88 6.89
CA GLU A 261 -16.84 2.98 7.56
C GLU A 261 -15.34 2.96 7.20
N PRO A 262 -14.68 4.12 7.16
CA PRO A 262 -13.26 4.20 6.91
C PRO A 262 -12.45 3.43 7.94
N LEU A 263 -11.37 2.81 7.48
CA LEU A 263 -10.42 2.15 8.36
C LEU A 263 -9.76 3.20 9.26
N LEU A 264 -9.92 3.03 10.58
CA LEU A 264 -9.31 3.88 11.58
C LEU A 264 -7.93 3.32 11.97
N SER A 265 -6.90 3.97 11.43
CA SER A 265 -5.48 3.83 11.77
C SER A 265 -4.90 5.19 12.20
N GLU A 266 -3.84 5.20 12.99
CA GLU A 266 -3.13 6.43 13.41
C GLU A 266 -2.66 7.29 12.22
N PHE A 267 -2.42 6.66 11.06
CA PHE A 267 -1.97 7.31 9.83
C PHE A 267 -3.12 7.78 8.93
N SER A 268 -4.37 7.55 9.32
CA SER A 268 -5.53 7.87 8.48
C SER A 268 -5.76 9.37 8.39
N ILE A 269 -5.89 9.86 7.17
CA ILE A 269 -6.37 11.22 6.92
C ILE A 269 -7.88 11.07 6.75
N LEU A 270 -8.68 11.69 7.62
CA LEU A 270 -10.13 11.73 7.45
C LEU A 270 -10.58 13.19 7.41
N PRO A 271 -11.54 13.53 6.55
CA PRO A 271 -12.11 14.85 6.60
C PRO A 271 -12.85 15.13 7.92
N PRO A 272 -12.81 16.38 8.45
CA PRO A 272 -13.40 16.70 9.75
C PRO A 272 -14.91 16.44 9.82
N ASP A 273 -15.58 16.66 8.70
CA ASP A 273 -17.02 16.56 8.50
C ASP A 273 -17.45 15.18 7.97
N TYR A 274 -16.56 14.18 7.96
CA TYR A 274 -16.87 12.82 7.53
C TYR A 274 -17.88 12.15 8.49
N TYR A 275 -17.66 12.30 9.80
CA TYR A 275 -18.57 11.77 10.85
C TYR A 275 -19.58 12.80 11.36
N SER A 276 -19.53 14.04 10.86
CA SER A 276 -20.47 15.07 11.29
C SER A 276 -21.85 14.78 10.73
N MET A 277 -22.73 14.23 11.58
CA MET A 277 -24.17 14.21 11.30
C MET A 277 -24.67 15.65 11.07
N PRO A 278 -25.56 15.88 10.10
CA PRO A 278 -26.16 17.19 9.95
C PRO A 278 -26.95 17.54 11.22
N SER A 279 -26.63 18.69 11.81
CA SER A 279 -27.41 19.31 12.87
C SER A 279 -28.71 19.89 12.29
N SER A 280 -29.68 19.04 11.95
CA SER A 280 -31.04 19.49 11.67
C SER A 280 -32.07 18.39 11.97
N PRO A 281 -33.10 18.65 12.79
CA PRO A 281 -34.20 17.72 13.00
C PRO A 281 -35.27 17.93 11.92
N GLN A 282 -35.39 17.00 10.96
CA GLN A 282 -36.55 16.92 10.07
C GLN A 282 -36.91 15.46 9.77
N PRO A 283 -38.20 15.16 9.52
CA PRO A 283 -38.89 14.04 10.16
C PRO A 283 -38.99 12.77 9.30
N ARG A 284 -39.28 11.67 9.99
CA ARG A 284 -39.60 10.34 9.46
C ARG A 284 -40.70 10.34 8.39
N TRP A 285 -40.34 9.78 7.25
CA TRP A 285 -41.04 8.77 6.44
C TRP A 285 -42.57 8.91 6.25
N VAL A 286 -43.01 9.36 5.07
CA VAL A 286 -44.18 8.78 4.37
C VAL A 286 -44.01 8.99 2.85
N SER A 287 -44.02 7.88 2.09
CA SER A 287 -44.26 7.77 0.63
C SER A 287 -43.14 8.34 -0.28
N LYS A 288 -42.75 7.79 -1.44
CA LYS A 288 -43.34 6.94 -2.49
C LYS A 288 -42.15 6.27 -3.22
N GLY A 289 -42.14 5.03 -3.70
CA GLY A 289 -43.22 4.30 -4.36
C GLY A 289 -43.43 4.69 -5.83
N LEU A 290 -42.88 5.83 -6.29
CA LEU A 290 -43.23 6.37 -7.62
C LEU A 290 -42.11 7.12 -8.35
N ASP A 291 -40.92 7.30 -7.75
CA ASP A 291 -39.80 8.00 -8.41
C ASP A 291 -38.99 7.12 -9.37
N MET A 292 -39.29 5.82 -9.45
CA MET A 292 -38.61 4.89 -10.37
C MET A 292 -39.16 4.95 -11.82
N LEU A 293 -40.20 5.76 -12.10
CA LEU A 293 -40.88 5.74 -13.39
C LEU A 293 -40.67 6.97 -14.29
N LEU A 294 -40.04 8.05 -13.83
CA LEU A 294 -39.86 9.26 -14.65
C LEU A 294 -38.57 10.00 -14.30
N SER A 295 -37.44 9.68 -14.95
CA SER A 295 -36.41 10.65 -15.39
C SER A 295 -35.21 9.95 -16.02
N GLY A 296 -35.10 10.05 -17.34
CA GLY A 296 -33.82 10.00 -18.04
C GLY A 296 -33.16 11.37 -17.99
N GLY A 297 -31.84 11.41 -17.88
CA GLY A 297 -31.02 12.62 -17.97
C GLY A 297 -30.50 13.14 -16.62
N GLY A 298 -29.22 13.47 -16.61
CA GLY A 298 -28.40 13.84 -15.44
C GLY A 298 -29.07 14.66 -14.34
N GLY A 299 -28.85 14.23 -13.11
CA GLY A 299 -29.19 14.97 -11.90
C GLY A 299 -28.59 14.25 -10.70
N GLY A 300 -27.60 14.88 -10.06
CA GLY A 300 -26.93 14.34 -8.88
C GLY A 300 -27.92 14.08 -7.77
N GLN A 301 -28.16 12.80 -7.46
CA GLN A 301 -28.83 12.38 -6.25
C GLN A 301 -27.77 12.28 -5.16
N SER A 302 -27.73 13.28 -4.28
CA SER A 302 -26.99 13.19 -3.03
C SER A 302 -27.70 12.17 -2.14
N SER A 303 -27.17 10.93 -2.12
CA SER A 303 -27.52 9.94 -1.11
C SER A 303 -27.39 10.56 0.29
N PRO A 304 -28.26 10.21 1.25
CA PRO A 304 -28.19 10.71 2.61
C PRO A 304 -26.79 10.48 3.18
N ARG A 305 -26.15 11.59 3.55
CA ARG A 305 -24.77 11.64 4.04
C ARG A 305 -24.62 10.72 5.26
N GLY A 306 -23.87 9.64 5.12
CA GLY A 306 -23.60 8.67 6.18
C GLY A 306 -24.39 7.36 6.12
N ALA A 307 -25.29 7.16 5.14
CA ALA A 307 -25.77 5.81 4.86
C ALA A 307 -24.69 5.05 4.08
N PRO A 308 -24.25 3.85 4.50
CA PRO A 308 -23.38 3.03 3.67
C PRO A 308 -24.08 2.82 2.33
N GLU A 309 -23.38 3.14 1.24
CA GLU A 309 -23.86 2.82 -0.12
C GLU A 309 -24.29 1.36 -0.15
N PRO A 310 -25.47 1.05 -0.74
CA PRO A 310 -25.94 -0.31 -0.80
C PRO A 310 -24.90 -1.17 -1.52
N ASP A 311 -24.70 -2.39 -1.00
CA ASP A 311 -23.88 -3.40 -1.64
C ASP A 311 -24.27 -3.54 -3.12
N GLY A 312 -23.29 -3.75 -3.98
CA GLY A 312 -23.51 -3.83 -5.42
C GLY A 312 -22.30 -4.39 -6.16
N GLU A 313 -22.37 -4.34 -7.48
CA GLU A 313 -21.31 -4.74 -8.39
C GLU A 313 -20.87 -3.51 -9.20
N GLU A 314 -19.59 -3.40 -9.53
CA GLU A 314 -19.13 -2.30 -10.38
C GLU A 314 -19.44 -2.61 -11.85
N ASP A 315 -20.42 -1.89 -12.41
CA ASP A 315 -20.90 -2.10 -13.78
C ASP A 315 -19.92 -1.59 -14.85
N ASP A 316 -19.18 -0.53 -14.52
CA ASP A 316 -18.28 0.18 -15.42
C ASP A 316 -16.80 -0.18 -15.21
N ASN A 317 -16.02 -0.13 -16.29
CA ASN A 317 -14.58 -0.33 -16.22
C ASN A 317 -13.81 0.82 -15.57
N TYR A 318 -14.43 2.01 -15.46
CA TYR A 318 -13.81 3.20 -14.91
C TYR A 318 -14.63 3.73 -13.74
N LYS A 319 -14.20 3.41 -12.52
CA LYS A 319 -14.80 3.99 -11.32
C LYS A 319 -14.28 5.41 -11.11
N HIS A 320 -15.13 6.40 -11.34
CA HIS A 320 -14.85 7.80 -11.04
C HIS A 320 -14.88 8.04 -9.53
N LEU A 321 -13.78 8.54 -8.95
CA LEU A 321 -13.62 8.71 -7.51
C LEU A 321 -14.07 10.10 -7.00
N THR A 322 -14.97 10.78 -7.74
CA THR A 322 -15.42 12.15 -7.43
C THR A 322 -16.26 12.26 -6.16
N ALA A 323 -17.09 11.25 -5.89
CA ALA A 323 -17.92 11.21 -4.68
C ALA A 323 -17.10 10.81 -3.45
N GLU A 324 -17.52 11.29 -2.28
CA GLU A 324 -17.08 10.73 -1.01
C GLU A 324 -17.56 9.28 -0.92
N LEU A 325 -16.64 8.34 -0.77
CA LEU A 325 -16.97 6.92 -0.70
C LEU A 325 -15.95 6.16 0.15
N CYS A 326 -16.43 5.07 0.73
CA CYS A 326 -15.62 4.09 1.43
C CYS A 326 -16.18 2.70 1.15
N ARG A 327 -15.44 1.92 0.37
CA ARG A 327 -15.87 0.63 -0.15
C ARG A 327 -14.81 -0.44 0.07
N VAL A 328 -15.28 -1.66 0.24
CA VAL A 328 -14.45 -2.86 0.22
C VAL A 328 -14.91 -3.72 -0.94
N TYR A 329 -14.01 -3.94 -1.88
CA TYR A 329 -14.24 -4.74 -3.07
C TYR A 329 -13.80 -6.19 -2.83
N ARG A 330 -14.66 -7.12 -3.23
CA ARG A 330 -14.38 -8.56 -3.38
C ARG A 330 -14.30 -8.88 -4.87
N HIS A 331 -13.63 -9.98 -5.19
CA HIS A 331 -13.40 -10.40 -6.58
C HIS A 331 -12.71 -9.36 -7.49
N ALA A 332 -12.19 -8.27 -6.91
CA ALA A 332 -11.38 -7.29 -7.63
C ALA A 332 -10.18 -7.97 -8.31
N PRO A 333 -9.71 -7.45 -9.45
CA PRO A 333 -8.50 -7.98 -10.05
C PRO A 333 -7.30 -7.88 -9.08
N ARG A 334 -6.31 -8.75 -9.30
CA ARG A 334 -5.06 -8.71 -8.53
C ARG A 334 -4.14 -7.56 -8.97
N GLU A 335 -4.43 -6.95 -10.12
CA GLU A 335 -3.75 -5.78 -10.65
C GLU A 335 -4.77 -4.83 -11.30
N PHE A 336 -4.68 -3.54 -11.00
CA PHE A 336 -5.54 -2.51 -11.57
C PHE A 336 -4.80 -1.16 -11.62
N THR A 337 -5.39 -0.16 -12.27
CA THR A 337 -4.73 1.14 -12.47
C THR A 337 -5.55 2.28 -11.89
N VAL A 338 -4.89 3.19 -11.18
CA VAL A 338 -5.46 4.47 -10.78
C VAL A 338 -4.91 5.53 -11.72
N ILE A 339 -5.80 6.27 -12.40
CA ILE A 339 -5.45 7.33 -13.35
C ILE A 339 -5.86 8.67 -12.75
N ASP A 340 -4.94 9.62 -12.78
CA ASP A 340 -5.20 11.02 -12.45
C ASP A 340 -4.98 11.87 -13.70
N ARG A 341 -6.09 12.34 -14.29
CA ARG A 341 -6.07 13.15 -15.50
C ARG A 341 -5.48 14.54 -15.28
N GLY A 342 -5.66 15.12 -14.08
CA GLY A 342 -5.15 16.45 -13.75
C GLY A 342 -3.63 16.47 -13.61
N ARG A 343 -3.05 15.39 -13.06
CA ARG A 343 -1.58 15.21 -13.00
C ARG A 343 -0.99 14.55 -14.24
N ARG A 344 -1.83 14.04 -15.15
CA ARG A 344 -1.44 13.24 -16.32
C ARG A 344 -0.53 12.07 -15.90
N ASN A 345 -0.89 11.44 -14.78
CA ASN A 345 -0.14 10.33 -14.21
C ASN A 345 -1.07 9.15 -13.95
N SER A 346 -0.50 7.97 -13.88
CA SER A 346 -1.18 6.73 -13.55
C SER A 346 -0.30 5.89 -12.66
N VAL A 347 -0.91 5.11 -11.78
CA VAL A 347 -0.23 4.21 -10.87
C VAL A 347 -0.89 2.85 -10.99
N CYS A 348 -0.09 1.82 -11.23
CA CYS A 348 -0.56 0.45 -11.22
C CYS A 348 -0.38 -0.14 -9.82
N LEU A 349 -1.46 -0.69 -9.28
CA LEU A 349 -1.47 -1.36 -7.98
C LEU A 349 -1.65 -2.85 -8.22
N SER A 350 -0.79 -3.66 -7.61
CA SER A 350 -0.94 -5.12 -7.60
C SER A 350 -0.87 -5.67 -6.19
N ARG A 351 -1.54 -6.80 -5.95
CA ARG A 351 -1.68 -7.44 -4.64
C ARG A 351 -1.57 -8.96 -4.73
N ARG A 352 -1.04 -9.58 -3.69
CA ARG A 352 -0.98 -11.04 -3.50
C ARG A 352 -1.27 -11.39 -2.04
N GLY A 353 -2.00 -12.49 -1.81
CA GLY A 353 -2.29 -13.01 -0.46
C GLY A 353 -3.40 -12.28 0.31
N PHE A 354 -3.89 -11.15 -0.21
CA PHE A 354 -5.07 -10.45 0.29
C PHE A 354 -6.23 -10.70 -0.64
N GLU A 355 -7.42 -11.00 -0.13
CA GLU A 355 -8.62 -11.25 -0.94
C GLU A 355 -9.41 -9.98 -1.26
N GLU A 356 -9.42 -9.02 -0.35
CA GLU A 356 -10.22 -7.80 -0.47
C GLU A 356 -9.36 -6.61 -0.92
N LEU A 357 -10.03 -5.59 -1.48
CA LEU A 357 -9.44 -4.31 -1.86
C LEU A 357 -10.23 -3.18 -1.19
N TYR A 358 -9.56 -2.38 -0.37
CA TYR A 358 -10.13 -1.19 0.23
C TYR A 358 -9.96 0.01 -0.70
N VAL A 359 -11.03 0.79 -0.86
CA VAL A 359 -11.05 2.04 -1.65
C VAL A 359 -11.78 3.10 -0.85
N PHE A 360 -11.09 4.21 -0.61
CA PHE A 360 -11.62 5.39 0.04
C PHE A 360 -11.31 6.64 -0.79
N SER A 361 -12.34 7.46 -1.00
CA SER A 361 -12.20 8.80 -1.54
C SER A 361 -12.80 9.81 -0.57
N PRO A 362 -12.09 10.89 -0.20
CA PRO A 362 -12.69 11.99 0.55
C PRO A 362 -13.72 12.77 -0.28
N GLY A 363 -13.76 12.58 -1.60
CA GLY A 363 -14.65 13.32 -2.50
C GLY A 363 -14.13 14.70 -2.90
N SER A 364 -14.75 15.30 -3.91
CA SER A 364 -14.29 16.51 -4.60
C SER A 364 -14.71 17.84 -3.96
N LYS A 365 -15.45 17.79 -2.84
CA LYS A 365 -15.98 18.99 -2.15
C LYS A 365 -14.93 19.83 -1.41
N TYR A 366 -13.73 19.28 -1.19
CA TYR A 366 -12.63 19.97 -0.54
C TYR A 366 -11.77 20.74 -1.54
N GLU A 367 -11.07 21.77 -1.06
CA GLU A 367 -10.22 22.64 -1.89
C GLU A 367 -9.23 21.85 -2.76
N TRP A 368 -9.02 22.34 -3.98
CA TRP A 368 -8.07 21.78 -4.93
C TRP A 368 -6.64 21.89 -4.40
N TYR A 369 -5.84 20.83 -4.58
CA TYR A 369 -4.44 20.75 -4.10
C TYR A 369 -4.25 20.92 -2.57
N GLY A 370 -5.27 20.63 -1.76
CA GLY A 370 -5.21 20.67 -0.30
C GLY A 370 -4.89 19.34 0.39
N LYS A 371 -5.06 19.32 1.72
CA LYS A 371 -4.91 18.14 2.61
C LYS A 371 -5.72 16.91 2.17
N PHE A 372 -6.76 17.10 1.37
CA PHE A 372 -7.66 16.03 0.90
C PHE A 372 -7.47 15.70 -0.58
N ALA A 373 -6.38 16.15 -1.20
CA ALA A 373 -5.99 15.79 -2.57
C ALA A 373 -5.32 14.40 -2.61
N TYR A 374 -6.07 13.38 -2.19
CA TYR A 374 -5.64 11.98 -2.20
C TYR A 374 -6.84 11.03 -2.39
N VAL A 375 -6.53 9.80 -2.77
CA VAL A 375 -7.42 8.64 -2.60
C VAL A 375 -6.67 7.57 -1.81
N CYS A 376 -7.34 6.87 -0.91
CA CYS A 376 -6.70 5.82 -0.11
C CYS A 376 -7.15 4.46 -0.62
N ILE A 377 -6.21 3.72 -1.22
CA ILE A 377 -6.51 2.48 -1.91
C ILE A 377 -5.47 1.43 -1.55
N GLY A 378 -5.88 0.21 -1.24
CA GLY A 378 -4.92 -0.86 -1.05
C GLY A 378 -5.53 -2.17 -0.60
N PRO A 379 -4.72 -3.24 -0.55
CA PRO A 379 -5.21 -4.55 -0.24
C PRO A 379 -5.67 -4.64 1.22
N ALA A 380 -6.69 -5.45 1.45
CA ALA A 380 -7.30 -5.65 2.76
C ALA A 380 -7.61 -7.13 3.03
N MET A 381 -7.66 -7.45 4.30
CA MET A 381 -8.08 -8.72 4.89
C MET A 381 -8.94 -8.37 6.10
N LEU A 382 -10.21 -8.04 5.85
CA LEU A 382 -11.14 -7.64 6.91
C LEU A 382 -11.88 -8.85 7.49
N GLU A 383 -12.02 -9.93 6.73
CA GLU A 383 -12.33 -11.25 7.29
C GLU A 383 -11.04 -11.86 7.88
N PRO A 384 -10.99 -12.13 9.19
CA PRO A 384 -9.77 -12.60 9.81
C PRO A 384 -9.37 -14.00 9.32
N VAL A 385 -8.07 -14.19 9.04
CA VAL A 385 -7.48 -15.49 8.74
C VAL A 385 -6.98 -16.12 10.04
N VAL A 386 -7.40 -17.36 10.29
CA VAL A 386 -6.96 -18.12 11.48
C VAL A 386 -5.60 -18.75 11.23
N LEU A 387 -4.62 -18.42 12.05
CA LEU A 387 -3.25 -18.93 12.05
C LEU A 387 -3.05 -19.89 13.23
N PRO A 388 -2.97 -21.21 12.99
CA PRO A 388 -2.51 -22.16 13.99
C PRO A 388 -1.11 -21.81 14.53
N PRO A 389 -0.71 -22.34 15.69
CA PRO A 389 0.66 -22.22 16.18
C PRO A 389 1.68 -22.69 15.14
N GLY A 390 2.74 -21.91 14.95
CA GLY A 390 3.77 -22.12 13.93
C GLY A 390 3.35 -21.78 12.49
N ALA A 391 2.07 -21.46 12.25
CA ALA A 391 1.61 -21.09 10.93
C ALA A 391 2.06 -19.67 10.56
N THR A 392 2.28 -19.48 9.27
CA THR A 392 2.74 -18.22 8.68
C THR A 392 1.82 -17.82 7.55
N TRP A 393 1.39 -16.56 7.55
CA TRP A 393 0.69 -15.94 6.44
C TRP A 393 1.63 -15.04 5.64
N HIS A 394 1.40 -14.98 4.33
CA HIS A 394 2.17 -14.15 3.41
C HIS A 394 1.25 -13.27 2.57
N GLY A 395 1.62 -12.00 2.44
CA GLY A 395 0.97 -11.06 1.53
C GLY A 395 1.98 -10.15 0.86
N ALA A 396 1.58 -9.51 -0.22
CA ALA A 396 2.41 -8.50 -0.88
C ALA A 396 1.56 -7.47 -1.59
N GLN A 397 2.13 -6.28 -1.77
CA GLN A 397 1.65 -5.29 -2.72
C GLN A 397 2.78 -4.67 -3.53
N CYS A 398 2.44 -4.05 -4.66
CA CYS A 398 3.38 -3.29 -5.45
C CYS A 398 2.69 -2.08 -6.08
N ILE A 399 3.31 -0.91 -5.91
CA ILE A 399 2.96 0.36 -6.54
C ILE A 399 3.95 0.59 -7.67
N ARG A 400 3.48 0.55 -8.92
CA ARG A 400 4.32 0.67 -10.11
C ARG A 400 3.96 1.90 -10.93
N ASN A 401 4.98 2.59 -11.46
CA ASN A 401 4.79 3.55 -12.53
C ASN A 401 4.65 2.80 -13.87
N PRO A 402 3.46 2.78 -14.51
CA PRO A 402 3.27 2.06 -15.78
C PRO A 402 3.87 2.79 -16.98
N ASN A 403 4.41 4.00 -16.81
CA ASN A 403 4.93 4.84 -17.90
C ASN A 403 6.45 4.74 -18.06
N LEU A 404 7.12 3.79 -17.39
CA LEU A 404 8.55 3.53 -17.54
C LEU A 404 8.82 2.23 -18.29
#